data_AF-A0AAV0NSS6-F1
#
_entry.id   AF-A0AAV0NSS6-F1
#
_cell.length_a   1.000
_cell.length_b   1.000
_cell.length_c   1.000
_cell.angle_alpha   90.00
_cell.angle_beta   90.00
_cell.angle_gamma   90.00
#
_symmetry.space_group_name_H-M   'P 1'
#
loop_
_entity.id
_entity.type
_entity.pdbx_description
1 polymer ?
#
loop_
_entity_poly.entity_id
_entity_poly.type
_entity_poly.pdbx_seq_one_letter_code
_entity_poly.pdbx_strand_id
1 'polypeptide(L)'
;MGGVGKTTLAQIVYNDNVEVTGRKCFSTTLNQLQVMLKEKLNGKKFLLVLDDVWNDKYAHWDILLRPLKSGTEGSKVVVTTRHETVASVMGTVVAYHLRELSDDDCWCLFLKHVFEVRKCRGLPLAAKTLAGLLRAKTDVAEWERVLKSDMWDLSNEDILPALRLSYHYLPSHLKQCFAYCALFPKEELEICNCPKLRSLPDEGLPFSLSSLSVFLCPLLEHRCQPYTGEDWPKICHIPHIEISFFQISCQS
;
A
#
# COMPACT_ATOMS: atom_id res chain seq x y z
N MET A 1 1.84 -13.24 -7.01
CA MET A 1 1.01 -12.46 -7.98
C MET A 1 0.09 -11.45 -7.30
N GLY A 2 -0.11 -10.26 -7.88
CA GLY A 2 -1.07 -9.25 -7.42
C GLY A 2 -2.50 -9.51 -7.91
N GLY A 3 -3.50 -8.88 -7.30
CA GLY A 3 -4.89 -8.88 -7.83
C GLY A 3 -5.73 -10.14 -7.61
N VAL A 4 -5.17 -11.20 -7.01
CA VAL A 4 -5.85 -12.49 -6.73
C VAL A 4 -6.78 -12.48 -5.50
N GLY A 5 -6.87 -11.38 -4.75
CA GLY A 5 -7.82 -11.27 -3.62
C GLY A 5 -7.29 -11.68 -2.24
N LYS A 6 -5.96 -11.71 -2.02
CA LYS A 6 -5.35 -12.03 -0.71
C LYS A 6 -5.86 -11.15 0.44
N THR A 7 -5.83 -9.82 0.26
CA THR A 7 -6.34 -8.86 1.27
C THR A 7 -7.82 -9.09 1.55
N THR A 8 -8.63 -9.36 0.52
CA THR A 8 -10.06 -9.64 0.67
C THR A 8 -10.29 -10.93 1.46
N LEU A 9 -9.51 -11.98 1.19
CA LEU A 9 -9.58 -13.21 1.97
C LEU A 9 -9.19 -12.95 3.43
N ALA A 10 -8.12 -12.19 3.67
CA ALA A 10 -7.69 -11.84 5.01
C ALA A 10 -8.78 -11.06 5.77
N GLN A 11 -9.42 -10.08 5.11
CA GLN A 11 -10.56 -9.32 5.65
C GLN A 11 -11.73 -10.22 6.07
N ILE A 12 -12.07 -11.24 5.27
CA ILE A 12 -13.12 -12.20 5.63
C ILE A 12 -12.74 -12.99 6.90
N VAL A 13 -11.45 -13.28 7.10
CA VAL A 13 -10.95 -14.04 8.25
C VAL A 13 -10.97 -13.23 9.56
N TYR A 14 -10.78 -11.90 9.52
CA TYR A 14 -10.70 -11.08 10.74
C TYR A 14 -11.94 -10.21 11.03
N ASN A 15 -12.97 -10.21 10.18
CA ASN A 15 -14.16 -9.36 10.34
C ASN A 15 -15.10 -9.71 11.53
N ASP A 16 -14.70 -10.61 12.42
CA ASP A 16 -15.43 -10.93 13.65
C ASP A 16 -15.15 -9.88 14.76
N ASN A 17 -15.89 -8.76 14.71
CA ASN A 17 -16.35 -7.83 15.78
C ASN A 17 -15.56 -7.55 17.08
N VAL A 18 -14.28 -7.89 17.22
CA VAL A 18 -13.48 -7.53 18.41
C VAL A 18 -12.21 -6.79 18.00
N GLU A 19 -12.36 -5.48 17.78
CA GLU A 19 -11.23 -4.57 17.59
C GLU A 19 -10.57 -4.24 18.94
N VAL A 20 -9.26 -4.47 19.03
CA VAL A 20 -8.44 -3.89 20.10
C VAL A 20 -8.15 -2.44 19.71
N THR A 21 -8.99 -1.51 20.18
CA THR A 21 -8.76 -0.08 19.99
C THR A 21 -7.50 0.36 20.73
N GLY A 22 -6.49 0.79 19.98
CA GLY A 22 -5.25 1.35 20.51
C GLY A 22 -5.40 2.85 20.83
N ARG A 23 -4.94 3.28 22.01
CA ARG A 23 -4.69 4.71 22.28
C ARG A 23 -3.58 5.20 21.35
N LYS A 24 -3.76 6.35 20.68
CA LYS A 24 -2.69 7.04 19.93
C LYS A 24 -1.50 7.26 20.86
N CYS A 25 -0.34 6.73 20.49
CA CYS A 25 0.89 6.88 21.25
C CYS A 25 1.71 8.01 20.62
N PHE A 26 1.88 9.10 21.36
CA PHE A 26 2.72 10.22 20.96
C PHE A 26 4.11 9.97 21.55
N SER A 27 5.08 9.62 20.70
CA SER A 27 6.49 9.32 21.03
C SER A 27 6.72 8.03 21.84
N THR A 28 7.17 6.96 21.18
CA THR A 28 7.80 5.80 21.81
C THR A 28 8.89 5.19 20.92
N THR A 29 10.04 4.85 21.52
CA THR A 29 11.11 4.08 20.85
C THR A 29 10.64 2.66 20.53
N LEU A 30 11.29 1.96 19.57
CA LEU A 30 10.94 0.58 19.20
C LEU A 30 10.83 -0.36 20.42
N ASN A 31 11.76 -0.21 21.37
CA ASN A 31 11.76 -1.01 22.60
C ASN A 31 10.50 -0.77 23.45
N GLN A 32 10.06 0.48 23.57
CA GLN A 32 8.84 0.82 24.32
C GLN A 32 7.59 0.26 23.64
N LEU A 33 7.50 0.35 22.32
CA LEU A 33 6.41 -0.26 21.55
C LEU A 33 6.35 -1.78 21.73
N GLN A 34 7.51 -2.45 21.74
CA GLN A 34 7.58 -3.89 22.00
C GLN A 34 7.12 -4.26 23.41
N VAL A 35 7.51 -3.51 24.43
CA VAL A 35 7.06 -3.73 25.81
C VAL A 35 5.55 -3.56 25.91
N MET A 36 5.01 -2.48 25.35
CA MET A 36 3.56 -2.22 25.35
C MET A 36 2.77 -3.32 24.63
N LEU A 37 3.25 -3.75 23.46
CA LEU A 37 2.60 -4.82 22.70
C LEU A 37 2.64 -6.14 23.49
N LYS A 38 3.81 -6.48 24.06
CA LYS A 38 3.98 -7.68 24.89
C LYS A 38 3.00 -7.69 26.07
N GLU A 39 2.87 -6.58 26.80
CA GLU A 39 1.93 -6.44 27.92
C GLU A 39 0.47 -6.57 27.46
N LYS A 40 0.13 -5.98 26.30
CA LYS A 40 -1.23 -6.04 25.74
C LYS A 40 -1.63 -7.46 25.33
N LEU A 41 -0.70 -8.25 24.84
CA LEU A 41 -0.91 -9.62 24.38
C LEU A 41 -0.75 -10.67 25.48
N ASN A 42 -0.06 -10.33 26.58
CA ASN A 42 0.23 -11.27 27.65
C ASN A 42 -1.04 -11.93 28.20
N GLY A 43 -1.08 -13.26 28.17
CA GLY A 43 -2.23 -14.02 28.66
C GLY A 43 -3.47 -13.96 27.76
N LYS A 44 -3.37 -13.41 26.54
CA LYS A 44 -4.48 -13.32 25.58
C LYS A 44 -4.24 -14.19 24.35
N LYS A 45 -5.34 -14.75 23.84
CA LYS A 45 -5.38 -15.38 22.53
C LYS A 45 -5.68 -14.33 21.49
N PHE A 46 -4.88 -14.28 20.43
CA PHE A 46 -5.06 -13.27 19.38
C PHE A 46 -4.97 -13.86 17.97
N LEU A 47 -5.55 -13.13 17.03
CA LEU A 47 -5.33 -13.28 15.60
C LEU A 47 -4.73 -11.96 15.08
N LEU A 48 -3.55 -12.02 14.48
CA LEU A 48 -2.90 -10.87 13.86
C LEU A 48 -2.82 -11.09 12.35
N VAL A 49 -3.25 -10.11 11.57
CA VAL A 49 -3.16 -10.13 10.11
C VAL A 49 -2.15 -9.08 9.66
N LEU A 50 -1.08 -9.51 9.03
CA LEU A 50 -0.07 -8.65 8.40
C LEU A 50 -0.32 -8.66 6.89
N ASP A 51 -0.95 -7.60 6.39
CA ASP A 51 -1.34 -7.51 4.98
C ASP A 51 -0.24 -6.89 4.11
N ASP A 52 -0.03 -7.45 2.92
CA ASP A 52 0.91 -7.02 1.88
C ASP A 52 2.34 -6.79 2.41
N VAL A 53 2.98 -7.84 2.94
CA VAL A 53 4.36 -7.78 3.47
C VAL A 53 5.41 -7.98 2.37
N TRP A 54 6.43 -7.12 2.34
CA TRP A 54 7.49 -7.11 1.31
C TRP A 54 8.87 -7.47 1.84
N ASN A 55 9.12 -7.27 3.14
CA ASN A 55 10.44 -7.44 3.73
C ASN A 55 10.76 -8.92 3.99
N ASP A 56 11.81 -9.44 3.37
CA ASP A 56 12.29 -10.82 3.50
C ASP A 56 13.48 -10.96 4.46
N LYS A 57 13.87 -9.89 5.17
CA LYS A 57 14.94 -9.93 6.16
C LYS A 57 14.48 -10.64 7.44
N TYR A 58 14.94 -11.87 7.62
CA TYR A 58 14.65 -12.68 8.82
C TYR A 58 14.93 -11.94 10.14
N ALA A 59 16.00 -11.13 10.20
CA ALA A 59 16.34 -10.36 11.41
C ALA A 59 15.22 -9.39 11.83
N HIS A 60 14.55 -8.74 10.89
CA HIS A 60 13.44 -7.83 11.19
C HIS A 60 12.20 -8.61 11.65
N TRP A 61 11.97 -9.78 11.06
CA TRP A 61 10.89 -10.68 11.48
C TRP A 61 11.10 -11.23 12.90
N ASP A 62 12.32 -11.66 13.25
CA ASP A 62 12.64 -12.11 14.62
C ASP A 62 12.34 -11.03 15.66
N ILE A 63 12.72 -9.78 15.36
CA ILE A 63 12.46 -8.63 16.23
C ILE A 63 10.95 -8.41 16.42
N LEU A 64 10.15 -8.50 15.35
CA LEU A 64 8.69 -8.35 15.40
C LEU A 64 8.01 -9.50 16.17
N LEU A 65 8.53 -10.72 16.07
CA LEU A 65 7.97 -11.90 16.75
C LEU A 65 8.15 -11.89 18.26
N ARG A 66 9.19 -11.26 18.79
CA ARG A 66 9.50 -11.25 20.24
C ARG A 66 8.32 -10.88 21.14
N PRO A 67 7.62 -9.75 20.93
CA PRO A 67 6.45 -9.41 21.74
C PRO A 67 5.25 -10.33 21.50
N LEU A 68 5.11 -10.92 20.31
CA LEU A 68 3.98 -11.80 19.97
C LEU A 68 4.03 -13.15 20.71
N LYS A 69 5.23 -13.57 21.14
CA LYS A 69 5.44 -14.82 21.92
C LYS A 69 4.82 -14.79 23.32
N SER A 70 4.33 -13.64 23.82
CA SER A 70 3.60 -13.57 25.11
C SER A 70 2.13 -13.98 25.02
N GLY A 71 1.60 -14.20 23.81
CA GLY A 71 0.24 -14.70 23.61
C GLY A 71 0.04 -16.12 24.16
N THR A 72 -1.21 -16.47 24.43
CA THR A 72 -1.57 -17.83 24.86
C THR A 72 -1.62 -18.79 23.67
N GLU A 73 -1.61 -20.08 23.98
CA GLU A 73 -1.72 -21.15 22.99
C GLU A 73 -2.94 -20.97 22.08
N GLY A 74 -2.72 -21.23 20.79
CA GLY A 74 -3.73 -21.04 19.74
C GLY A 74 -3.80 -19.61 19.19
N SER A 75 -2.92 -18.69 19.62
CA SER A 75 -2.72 -17.41 18.93
C SER A 75 -2.14 -17.63 17.53
N LYS A 76 -2.60 -16.87 16.55
CA LYS A 76 -2.23 -17.05 15.13
C LYS A 76 -1.82 -15.73 14.49
N VAL A 77 -0.83 -15.80 13.61
CA VAL A 77 -0.45 -14.71 12.72
C VAL A 77 -0.69 -15.17 11.29
N VAL A 78 -1.42 -14.38 10.52
CA VAL A 78 -1.65 -14.58 9.09
C VAL A 78 -0.91 -13.50 8.34
N VAL A 79 -0.05 -13.90 7.41
CA VAL A 79 0.72 -12.99 6.57
C VAL A 79 0.21 -13.11 5.14
N THR A 80 -0.09 -11.99 4.49
CA THR A 80 -0.32 -11.96 3.05
C THR A 80 0.89 -11.33 2.37
N THR A 81 1.36 -11.94 1.29
CA THR A 81 2.47 -11.41 0.50
C THR A 81 2.34 -11.81 -0.96
N ARG A 82 3.06 -11.10 -1.82
CA ARG A 82 3.20 -11.42 -3.25
C ARG A 82 4.48 -12.17 -3.55
N HIS A 83 5.41 -12.24 -2.59
CA HIS A 83 6.76 -12.77 -2.76
C HIS A 83 6.93 -14.11 -2.05
N GLU A 84 7.39 -15.10 -2.79
CA GLU A 84 7.61 -16.45 -2.25
C GLU A 84 8.69 -16.47 -1.17
N THR A 85 9.73 -15.65 -1.34
CA THR A 85 10.82 -15.50 -0.37
C THR A 85 10.30 -15.03 0.98
N VAL A 86 9.42 -14.02 1.00
CA VAL A 86 8.77 -13.54 2.24
C VAL A 86 7.95 -14.64 2.89
N ALA A 87 7.18 -15.41 2.10
CA ALA A 87 6.39 -16.52 2.62
C ALA A 87 7.28 -17.62 3.24
N SER A 88 8.40 -17.95 2.61
CA SER A 88 9.36 -18.93 3.12
C SER A 88 10.09 -18.46 4.39
N VAL A 89 10.39 -17.16 4.50
CA VAL A 89 11.08 -16.59 5.65
C VAL A 89 10.15 -16.48 6.86
N MET A 90 8.88 -16.12 6.65
CA MET A 90 7.91 -15.87 7.72
C MET A 90 7.05 -17.07 8.07
N GLY A 91 6.91 -18.02 7.16
CA GLY A 91 6.02 -19.18 7.29
C GLY A 91 6.54 -20.21 8.30
N THR A 92 5.65 -20.62 9.20
CA THR A 92 5.85 -21.82 10.05
C THR A 92 5.17 -23.06 9.48
N VAL A 93 4.38 -22.88 8.42
CA VAL A 93 3.63 -23.91 7.68
C VAL A 93 3.79 -23.65 6.19
N VAL A 94 3.44 -24.65 5.37
CA VAL A 94 3.44 -24.51 3.89
C VAL A 94 2.55 -23.35 3.49
N ALA A 95 3.08 -22.45 2.66
CA ALA A 95 2.37 -21.29 2.17
C ALA A 95 1.14 -21.70 1.37
N TYR A 96 0.01 -21.04 1.62
CA TYR A 96 -1.20 -21.25 0.84
C TYR A 96 -1.19 -20.35 -0.40
N HIS A 97 -0.97 -20.94 -1.57
CA HIS A 97 -1.05 -20.21 -2.84
C HIS A 97 -2.51 -20.01 -3.26
N LEU A 98 -2.98 -18.78 -3.11
CA LEU A 98 -4.31 -18.39 -3.57
C LEU A 98 -4.36 -18.49 -5.10
N ARG A 99 -5.25 -19.36 -5.59
CA ARG A 99 -5.45 -19.62 -7.02
C ARG A 99 -6.29 -18.52 -7.66
N GLU A 100 -6.17 -18.44 -8.98
CA GLU A 100 -7.08 -17.67 -9.82
C GLU A 100 -8.50 -18.24 -9.71
N LEU A 101 -9.49 -17.38 -9.91
CA LEU A 101 -10.88 -17.78 -9.98
C LEU A 101 -11.16 -18.55 -11.26
N SER A 102 -12.18 -19.43 -11.20
CA SER A 102 -12.74 -20.01 -12.41
C SER A 102 -13.40 -18.94 -13.29
N ASP A 103 -13.54 -19.22 -14.58
CA ASP A 103 -14.28 -18.33 -15.49
C ASP A 103 -15.71 -18.08 -14.99
N ASP A 104 -16.36 -19.08 -14.40
CA ASP A 104 -17.72 -19.00 -13.85
C ASP A 104 -17.77 -18.11 -12.59
N ASP A 105 -16.79 -18.20 -11.70
CA ASP A 105 -16.69 -17.34 -10.52
C ASP A 105 -16.36 -15.89 -10.91
N CYS A 106 -15.46 -15.70 -11.88
CA CYS A 106 -15.21 -14.38 -12.45
C CYS A 106 -16.46 -13.82 -13.14
N TRP A 107 -17.27 -14.68 -13.77
CA TRP A 107 -18.57 -14.30 -14.33
C TRP A 107 -19.53 -13.81 -13.25
N CYS A 108 -19.54 -14.45 -12.08
CA CYS A 108 -20.36 -14.01 -10.95
C CYS A 108 -19.93 -12.64 -10.39
N LEU A 109 -18.62 -12.33 -10.43
CA LEU A 109 -18.10 -11.00 -10.06
C LEU A 109 -18.40 -9.94 -11.13
N PHE A 110 -18.57 -10.36 -12.38
CA PHE A 110 -18.92 -9.50 -13.49
C PHE A 110 -20.43 -9.25 -13.50
N LEU A 111 -20.86 -7.98 -13.56
CA LEU A 111 -22.29 -7.63 -13.54
C LEU A 111 -23.02 -8.16 -14.79
N LYS A 112 -23.54 -9.40 -14.72
CA LYS A 112 -24.53 -10.12 -15.54
C LYS A 112 -24.57 -10.03 -17.09
N HIS A 113 -23.73 -9.25 -17.79
CA HIS A 113 -23.99 -8.95 -19.21
C HIS A 113 -22.76 -8.86 -20.16
N VAL A 114 -21.61 -9.51 -19.90
CA VAL A 114 -20.44 -9.40 -20.82
C VAL A 114 -19.80 -10.75 -21.15
N PHE A 115 -19.78 -11.10 -22.44
CA PHE A 115 -19.34 -12.38 -23.00
C PHE A 115 -17.84 -12.74 -22.87
N GLU A 116 -16.94 -11.86 -22.42
CA GLU A 116 -15.48 -12.09 -22.50
C GLU A 116 -14.72 -11.97 -21.16
N VAL A 117 -15.21 -12.64 -20.12
CA VAL A 117 -14.51 -12.76 -18.82
C VAL A 117 -13.13 -13.45 -18.93
N ARG A 118 -12.92 -14.24 -19.99
CA ARG A 118 -11.65 -14.94 -20.27
C ARG A 118 -10.44 -13.99 -20.35
N LYS A 119 -10.64 -12.74 -20.77
CA LYS A 119 -9.56 -11.73 -20.82
C LYS A 119 -9.07 -11.32 -19.43
N CYS A 120 -9.87 -11.58 -18.39
CA CYS A 120 -9.51 -11.30 -17.00
C CYS A 120 -8.58 -12.37 -16.39
N ARG A 121 -8.38 -13.52 -17.07
CA ARG A 121 -7.48 -14.62 -16.63
C ARG A 121 -7.72 -15.02 -15.17
N GLY A 122 -8.98 -15.16 -14.78
CA GLY A 122 -9.33 -15.55 -13.40
C GLY A 122 -8.97 -14.54 -12.30
N LEU A 123 -8.52 -13.32 -12.64
CA LEU A 123 -8.14 -12.32 -11.65
C LEU A 123 -9.36 -11.49 -11.19
N PRO A 124 -9.76 -11.55 -9.90
CA PRO A 124 -10.88 -10.77 -9.38
C PRO A 124 -10.74 -9.27 -9.63
N LEU A 125 -9.52 -8.73 -9.48
CA LEU A 125 -9.25 -7.31 -9.72
C LEU A 125 -9.48 -6.93 -11.20
N ALA A 126 -8.99 -7.74 -12.14
CA ALA A 126 -9.18 -7.49 -13.56
C ALA A 126 -10.67 -7.57 -13.94
N ALA A 127 -11.39 -8.55 -13.38
CA ALA A 127 -12.83 -8.70 -13.56
C ALA A 127 -13.59 -7.45 -13.08
N LYS A 128 -13.34 -7.04 -11.83
CA LYS A 128 -14.01 -5.87 -11.22
C LYS A 128 -13.69 -4.57 -11.96
N THR A 129 -12.44 -4.37 -12.38
CA THR A 129 -12.03 -3.19 -13.14
C THR A 129 -12.74 -3.12 -14.49
N LEU A 130 -12.74 -4.20 -15.26
CA LEU A 130 -13.38 -4.21 -16.58
C LEU A 130 -14.91 -4.04 -16.46
N ALA A 131 -15.54 -4.67 -15.46
CA ALA A 131 -16.95 -4.47 -15.18
C ALA A 131 -17.26 -3.00 -14.84
N GLY A 132 -16.41 -2.34 -14.05
CA GLY A 132 -16.54 -0.91 -13.75
C GLY A 132 -16.41 -0.02 -14.98
N LEU A 133 -15.44 -0.30 -15.86
CA LEU A 133 -15.26 0.41 -17.12
C LEU A 133 -16.49 0.28 -18.03
N LEU A 134 -16.96 -0.94 -18.26
CA LEU A 134 -18.07 -1.21 -19.17
C LEU A 134 -19.40 -0.70 -18.63
N ARG A 135 -19.59 -0.68 -17.30
CA ARG A 135 -20.78 -0.09 -16.68
C ARG A 135 -20.96 1.39 -17.01
N ALA A 136 -19.87 2.13 -17.24
CA ALA A 136 -19.92 3.54 -17.62
C ALA A 136 -20.30 3.75 -19.10
N LYS A 137 -20.51 2.66 -19.87
CA LYS A 137 -20.76 2.68 -21.31
C LYS A 137 -22.14 2.11 -21.59
N THR A 138 -22.99 2.86 -22.30
CA THR A 138 -24.35 2.43 -22.64
C THR A 138 -24.47 1.84 -24.05
N ASP A 139 -23.48 2.09 -24.92
CA ASP A 139 -23.47 1.63 -26.31
C ASP A 139 -22.65 0.34 -26.48
N VAL A 140 -23.26 -0.69 -27.07
CA VAL A 140 -22.64 -1.99 -27.38
C VAL A 140 -21.43 -1.83 -28.31
N ALA A 141 -21.44 -0.87 -29.24
CA ALA A 141 -20.29 -0.64 -30.12
C ALA A 141 -19.06 -0.14 -29.34
N GLU A 142 -19.26 0.66 -28.30
CA GLU A 142 -18.17 1.06 -27.41
C GLU A 142 -17.62 -0.13 -26.60
N TRP A 143 -18.48 -1.09 -26.24
CA TRP A 143 -18.06 -2.30 -25.54
C TRP A 143 -17.19 -3.16 -26.45
N GLU A 144 -17.62 -3.39 -27.69
CA GLU A 144 -16.81 -4.10 -28.68
C GLU A 144 -15.46 -3.44 -28.92
N ARG A 145 -15.41 -2.11 -28.95
CA ARG A 145 -14.16 -1.36 -29.11
C ARG A 145 -13.19 -1.57 -27.93
N VAL A 146 -13.70 -1.61 -26.70
CA VAL A 146 -12.90 -1.93 -25.50
C VAL A 146 -12.39 -3.38 -25.58
N LEU A 147 -13.27 -4.31 -25.96
CA LEU A 147 -12.93 -5.73 -26.04
C LEU A 147 -11.92 -6.03 -27.15
N LYS A 148 -12.05 -5.41 -28.33
CA LYS A 148 -11.16 -5.62 -29.49
C LYS A 148 -9.89 -4.75 -29.46
N SER A 149 -9.62 -4.05 -28.35
CA SER A 149 -8.48 -3.14 -28.27
C SER A 149 -7.14 -3.88 -28.24
N ASP A 150 -6.18 -3.46 -29.07
CA ASP A 150 -4.80 -3.98 -29.08
C ASP A 150 -4.07 -3.77 -27.73
N MET A 151 -4.64 -2.96 -26.84
CA MET A 151 -4.11 -2.71 -25.50
C MET A 151 -4.11 -3.95 -24.59
N TRP A 152 -4.92 -4.96 -24.92
CA TRP A 152 -4.90 -6.26 -24.24
C TRP A 152 -3.58 -6.99 -24.44
N ASP A 153 -2.90 -6.75 -25.56
CA ASP A 153 -1.68 -7.44 -25.98
C ASP A 153 -0.40 -6.66 -25.66
N LEU A 154 -0.54 -5.41 -25.18
CA LEU A 154 0.60 -4.60 -24.76
C LEU A 154 1.14 -5.10 -23.41
N SER A 155 2.00 -6.12 -23.45
CA SER A 155 2.58 -6.76 -22.29
C SER A 155 3.55 -5.84 -21.53
N ASN A 156 3.21 -5.53 -20.30
CA ASN A 156 4.17 -5.23 -19.24
C ASN A 156 3.81 -6.18 -18.08
N GLU A 157 4.74 -7.01 -17.62
CA GLU A 157 4.46 -8.04 -16.60
C GLU A 157 3.94 -7.43 -15.28
N ASP A 158 4.27 -6.17 -15.03
CA ASP A 158 3.92 -5.48 -13.79
C ASP A 158 2.49 -4.92 -13.75
N ILE A 159 1.84 -4.75 -14.90
CA ILE A 159 0.54 -4.08 -14.99
C ILE A 159 -0.49 -4.96 -15.68
N LEU A 160 -1.58 -5.27 -14.95
CA LEU A 160 -2.71 -6.01 -15.52
C LEU A 160 -3.31 -5.24 -16.72
N PRO A 161 -3.49 -5.89 -17.90
CA PRO A 161 -4.04 -5.24 -19.08
C PRO A 161 -5.40 -4.56 -18.84
N ALA A 162 -6.24 -5.16 -18.00
CA ALA A 162 -7.53 -4.58 -17.61
C ALA A 162 -7.39 -3.21 -16.89
N LEU A 163 -6.36 -3.03 -16.06
CA LEU A 163 -6.08 -1.74 -15.39
C LEU A 163 -5.61 -0.70 -16.41
N ARG A 164 -4.74 -1.10 -17.34
CA ARG A 164 -4.24 -0.23 -18.41
C ARG A 164 -5.38 0.26 -19.31
N LEU A 165 -6.26 -0.65 -19.72
CA LEU A 165 -7.48 -0.32 -20.47
C LEU A 165 -8.39 0.62 -19.68
N SER A 166 -8.67 0.31 -18.42
CA SER A 166 -9.49 1.17 -17.58
C SER A 166 -8.92 2.58 -17.47
N TYR A 167 -7.60 2.73 -17.36
CA TYR A 167 -6.96 4.04 -17.36
C TYR A 167 -7.09 4.73 -18.73
N HIS A 168 -6.85 4.01 -19.84
CA HIS A 168 -6.92 4.59 -21.18
C HIS A 168 -8.31 5.17 -21.52
N TYR A 169 -9.37 4.48 -21.12
CA TYR A 169 -10.75 4.90 -21.39
C TYR A 169 -11.31 5.88 -20.35
N LEU A 170 -10.54 6.19 -19.31
CA LEU A 170 -10.92 7.16 -18.29
C LEU A 170 -10.99 8.58 -18.91
N PRO A 171 -12.00 9.39 -18.56
CA PRO A 171 -12.05 10.80 -18.96
C PRO A 171 -10.79 11.57 -18.56
N SER A 172 -10.40 12.58 -19.35
CA SER A 172 -9.15 13.34 -19.15
C SER A 172 -9.00 13.91 -17.74
N HIS A 173 -10.07 14.49 -17.18
CA HIS A 173 -10.06 15.03 -15.82
C HIS A 173 -9.84 13.94 -14.75
N LEU A 174 -10.41 12.75 -14.92
CA LEU A 174 -10.19 11.63 -14.00
C LEU A 174 -8.81 11.00 -14.17
N LYS A 175 -8.21 11.02 -15.37
CA LYS A 175 -6.80 10.63 -15.57
C LYS A 175 -5.85 11.55 -14.80
N GLN A 176 -6.16 12.85 -14.76
CA GLN A 176 -5.40 13.81 -13.96
C GLN A 176 -5.54 13.52 -12.48
N CYS A 177 -6.75 13.25 -11.98
CA CYS A 177 -6.97 12.82 -10.60
C CYS A 177 -6.20 11.52 -10.27
N PHE A 178 -6.21 10.54 -11.17
CA PHE A 178 -5.48 9.29 -10.99
C PHE A 178 -3.95 9.50 -10.97
N ALA A 179 -3.43 10.34 -11.86
CA ALA A 179 -2.01 10.70 -11.86
C ALA A 179 -1.61 11.45 -10.59
N TYR A 180 -2.51 12.30 -10.05
CA TYR A 180 -2.32 12.95 -8.76
C TYR A 180 -2.22 11.93 -7.62
N CYS A 181 -3.01 10.85 -7.63
CA CYS A 181 -2.86 9.76 -6.65
C CYS A 181 -1.47 9.07 -6.69
N ALA A 182 -0.76 9.11 -7.82
CA ALA A 182 0.60 8.58 -7.93
C ALA A 182 1.68 9.53 -7.39
N LEU A 183 1.34 10.80 -7.13
CA LEU A 183 2.23 11.76 -6.46
C LEU A 183 2.32 11.52 -4.95
N PHE A 184 1.43 10.70 -4.40
CA PHE A 184 1.53 10.23 -3.03
C PHE A 184 2.51 9.06 -3.05
N PRO A 185 3.76 9.23 -2.58
CA PRO A 185 4.64 8.10 -2.48
C PRO A 185 4.03 7.08 -1.54
N LYS A 186 4.33 5.81 -1.82
CA LYS A 186 3.75 4.70 -1.09
C LYS A 186 4.11 4.71 0.39
N GLU A 187 5.12 5.48 0.80
CA GLU A 187 5.62 5.60 2.17
C GLU A 187 6.72 6.68 2.30
N GLU A 188 7.52 6.98 1.25
CA GLU A 188 8.72 7.83 1.32
C GLU A 188 8.73 9.03 0.35
N LEU A 189 8.89 10.27 0.83
CA LEU A 189 9.09 11.47 -0.01
C LEU A 189 10.52 11.99 0.11
N GLU A 190 11.18 12.17 -1.03
CA GLU A 190 12.50 12.79 -1.11
C GLU A 190 12.39 14.15 -1.83
N ILE A 191 12.83 15.22 -1.16
CA ILE A 191 12.90 16.57 -1.73
C ILE A 191 14.38 16.98 -1.74
N CYS A 192 14.96 17.02 -2.93
CA CYS A 192 16.37 17.32 -3.05
C CYS A 192 16.74 18.29 -4.17
N ASN A 193 17.76 19.11 -3.87
CA ASN A 193 18.32 20.11 -4.79
C ASN A 193 17.28 21.09 -5.36
N CYS A 194 16.39 21.59 -4.50
CA CYS A 194 15.32 22.53 -4.84
C CYS A 194 15.55 23.91 -4.18
N PRO A 195 16.55 24.69 -4.63
CA PRO A 195 16.96 25.94 -3.95
C PRO A 195 15.91 27.05 -3.98
N LYS A 196 14.91 26.95 -4.86
CA LYS A 196 13.80 27.90 -4.99
C LYS A 196 12.54 27.47 -4.25
N LEU A 197 12.46 26.23 -3.75
CA LEU A 197 11.28 25.74 -3.06
C LEU A 197 11.25 26.36 -1.65
N ARG A 198 10.29 27.27 -1.44
CA ARG A 198 10.25 28.11 -0.25
C ARG A 198 9.38 27.58 0.86
N SER A 199 8.45 26.67 0.57
CA SER A 199 7.50 26.17 1.57
C SER A 199 6.86 24.87 1.12
N LEU A 200 6.30 24.14 2.08
CA LEU A 200 5.41 23.01 1.84
C LEU A 200 3.96 23.48 1.58
N PRO A 201 3.10 22.65 0.95
CA PRO A 201 1.68 22.94 0.77
C PRO A 201 1.00 23.31 2.09
N ASP A 202 0.04 24.23 2.04
CA ASP A 202 -0.64 24.70 3.25
C ASP A 202 -1.51 23.61 3.89
N GLU A 203 -2.02 22.65 3.12
CA GLU A 203 -2.72 21.48 3.65
C GLU A 203 -1.78 20.45 4.31
N GLY A 204 -0.47 20.64 4.17
CA GLY A 204 0.56 19.73 4.67
C GLY A 204 0.81 18.51 3.78
N LEU A 205 1.73 17.66 4.22
CA LEU A 205 2.06 16.43 3.49
C LEU A 205 1.09 15.29 3.86
N PRO A 206 0.89 14.32 2.96
CA PRO A 206 0.01 13.18 3.19
C PRO A 206 0.28 12.44 4.50
N PHE A 207 -0.78 11.99 5.20
CA PHE A 207 -0.65 11.14 6.39
C PHE A 207 -0.18 9.70 6.09
N SER A 208 -0.17 9.30 4.82
CA SER A 208 0.35 8.00 4.37
C SER A 208 1.88 7.95 4.27
N LEU A 209 2.58 9.08 4.48
CA LEU A 209 4.04 9.13 4.49
C LEU A 209 4.60 8.54 5.78
N SER A 210 5.43 7.51 5.64
CA SER A 210 6.27 6.95 6.70
C SER A 210 7.61 7.67 6.82
N SER A 211 8.12 8.26 5.73
CA SER A 211 9.41 8.95 5.74
C SER A 211 9.49 10.15 4.78
N LEU A 212 10.22 11.19 5.21
CA LEU A 212 10.53 12.40 4.46
C LEU A 212 12.03 12.70 4.56
N SER A 213 12.70 12.87 3.42
CA SER A 213 14.08 13.35 3.36
C SER A 213 14.17 14.67 2.61
N VAL A 214 14.74 15.70 3.23
CA VAL A 214 14.98 17.03 2.64
C VAL A 214 16.46 17.34 2.68
N PHE A 215 17.07 17.56 1.51
CA PHE A 215 18.50 17.88 1.42
C PHE A 215 18.81 18.79 0.24
N LEU A 216 19.82 19.65 0.40
CA LEU A 216 20.19 20.66 -0.60
C LEU A 216 19.03 21.61 -0.94
N CYS A 217 18.18 21.91 0.05
CA CYS A 217 17.00 22.78 -0.08
C CYS A 217 17.03 23.87 1.00
N PRO A 218 17.97 24.83 0.95
CA PRO A 218 18.30 25.71 2.08
C PRO A 218 17.11 26.52 2.64
N LEU A 219 16.20 26.97 1.77
CA LEU A 219 15.00 27.71 2.19
C LEU A 219 13.97 26.82 2.88
N LEU A 220 13.85 25.56 2.44
CA LEU A 220 12.89 24.60 2.96
C LEU A 220 13.42 23.92 4.23
N GLU A 221 14.72 23.60 4.28
CA GLU A 221 15.42 23.02 5.44
C GLU A 221 15.21 23.86 6.71
N HIS A 222 15.36 25.18 6.59
CA HIS A 222 15.15 26.10 7.71
C HIS A 222 13.69 26.10 8.20
N ARG A 223 12.72 26.03 7.28
CA ARG A 223 11.29 26.02 7.62
C ARG A 223 10.79 24.68 8.10
N CYS A 224 11.46 23.59 7.75
CA CYS A 224 11.13 22.25 8.22
C CYS A 224 11.85 21.89 9.53
N GLN A 225 12.61 22.80 10.14
CA GLN A 225 13.33 22.53 11.39
C GLN A 225 12.41 21.99 12.49
N PRO A 226 12.83 20.92 13.21
CA PRO A 226 12.05 20.37 14.31
C PRO A 226 11.71 21.41 15.37
N TYR A 227 10.42 21.53 15.70
CA TYR A 227 9.86 22.40 16.75
C TYR A 227 9.96 23.91 16.51
N THR A 228 10.84 24.39 15.63
CA THR A 228 11.09 25.82 15.39
C THR A 228 10.67 26.29 14.00
N GLY A 229 10.61 25.39 13.01
CA GLY A 229 10.31 25.72 11.63
C GLY A 229 8.82 25.96 11.38
N GLU A 230 8.50 26.98 10.57
CA GLU A 230 7.12 27.33 10.20
C GLU A 230 6.36 26.19 9.50
N ASP A 231 7.06 25.34 8.75
CA ASP A 231 6.47 24.20 8.04
C ASP A 231 6.59 22.89 8.85
N TRP A 232 7.17 22.90 10.05
CA TRP A 232 7.23 21.71 10.91
C TRP A 232 5.84 21.11 11.23
N PRO A 233 4.79 21.89 11.55
CA PRO A 233 3.45 21.32 11.78
C PRO A 233 2.86 20.60 10.57
N LYS A 234 3.36 20.88 9.36
CA LYS A 234 2.90 20.27 8.09
C LYS A 234 3.50 18.87 7.87
N ILE A 235 4.51 18.48 8.65
CA ILE A 235 5.27 17.23 8.48
C ILE A 235 5.51 16.46 9.77
N CYS A 236 5.25 17.05 10.95
CA CYS A 236 5.56 16.44 12.24
C CYS A 236 4.80 15.13 12.52
N HIS A 237 3.77 14.81 11.74
CA HIS A 237 3.07 13.53 11.77
C HIS A 237 3.84 12.39 11.08
N ILE A 238 4.88 12.69 10.30
CA ILE A 238 5.67 11.71 9.56
C ILE A 238 6.66 11.01 10.53
N PRO A 239 6.65 9.67 10.62
CA PRO A 239 7.49 8.90 11.56
C PRO A 239 9.00 9.10 11.42
N HIS A 240 9.50 9.22 10.19
CA HIS A 240 10.94 9.37 9.91
C HIS A 240 11.21 10.63 9.10
N ILE A 241 11.86 11.62 9.69
CA ILE A 241 12.18 12.88 9.01
C ILE A 241 13.69 13.09 9.05
N GLU A 242 14.31 13.21 7.88
CA GLU A 242 15.71 13.56 7.72
C GLU A 242 15.83 14.92 7.03
N ILE A 243 16.52 15.86 7.67
CA ILE A 243 16.79 17.20 7.14
C ILE A 243 18.29 17.44 7.27
N SER A 244 19.02 17.33 6.16
CA SER A 244 20.48 17.43 6.16
C SER A 244 20.94 18.86 5.88
N PHE A 245 21.53 19.51 6.89
CA PHE A 245 22.24 20.78 6.70
C PHE A 245 23.61 20.52 6.07
N PHE A 246 23.73 20.67 4.75
CA PHE A 246 25.05 20.86 4.17
C PHE A 246 25.46 22.32 4.34
N GLN A 247 26.24 22.61 5.40
CA GLN A 247 27.11 23.77 5.36
C GLN A 247 28.11 23.54 4.22
N ILE A 248 27.93 24.22 3.10
CA ILE A 248 29.02 24.38 2.13
C ILE A 248 30.05 25.27 2.83
N SER A 249 31.01 24.65 3.52
CA SER A 249 32.24 25.30 3.90
C SER A 249 33.04 25.57 2.64
N CYS A 250 32.78 26.72 2.00
CA CYS A 250 33.76 27.29 1.07
C CYS A 250 34.99 27.69 1.90
N GLN A 251 35.98 26.81 1.97
CA GLN A 251 37.35 27.23 2.23
C GLN A 251 37.94 27.78 0.94
N SER A 252 38.08 29.11 0.88
CA SER A 252 39.20 29.82 0.27
C SER A 252 39.07 31.32 0.57
#